data_AF-A0A938EVN6-F1
#
_entry.id   AF-A0A938EVN6-F1
#
_cell.length_a   1.000
_cell.length_b   1.000
_cell.length_c   1.000
_cell.angle_alpha   90.00
_cell.angle_beta   90.00
_cell.angle_gamma   90.00
#
_symmetry.space_group_name_H-M   'P 1'
#
loop_
_entity.id
_entity.type
_entity.pdbx_description
1 polymer ?
#
loop_
_entity_poly.entity_id
_entity_poly.type
_entity_poly.pdbx_seq_one_letter_code
_entity_poly.pdbx_strand_id
1 'polypeptide(L)'
;MVLLLNSIEKVRNNEVKALLLIDKNRVENAEKLLLRNLRTGTDSVLTYDLLIRIYNQKKDYSSLVKTLNSGIRTTGKKVFYRKLKKTVILSKLFQDIEDLSS
;
A
#
# COMPACT_ATOMS: atom_id res chain seq x y z
N MET A 1 -9.65 24.50 11.27
CA MET A 1 -9.33 24.41 9.82
C MET A 1 -7.82 24.27 9.56
N VAL A 2 -6.96 25.10 10.17
CA VAL A 2 -5.48 25.07 9.98
C VAL A 2 -4.84 23.71 10.32
N LEU A 3 -5.26 23.04 11.40
CA LEU A 3 -4.71 21.73 11.81
C LEU A 3 -4.95 20.60 10.78
N LEU A 4 -6.07 20.64 10.06
CA LEU A 4 -6.40 19.65 9.02
C LEU A 4 -5.59 19.89 7.75
N LEU A 5 -5.33 21.15 7.40
CA LEU A 5 -4.48 21.48 6.24
C LEU A 5 -3.04 21.00 6.48
N ASN A 6 -2.52 21.22 7.69
CA ASN A 6 -1.17 20.77 8.06
C ASN A 6 -1.02 19.24 8.04
N SER A 7 -2.08 18.49 8.38
CA SER A 7 -2.03 17.03 8.36
C SER A 7 -2.06 16.46 6.93
N ILE A 8 -2.87 17.04 6.05
CA ILE A 8 -2.94 16.66 4.63
C ILE A 8 -1.61 16.94 3.93
N GLU A 9 -1.01 18.11 4.17
CA GLU A 9 0.29 18.47 3.60
C GLU A 9 1.40 17.51 4.07
N LYS A 10 1.38 17.13 5.34
CA LYS A 10 2.33 16.14 5.90
C LYS A 10 2.17 14.77 5.23
N VAL A 11 0.95 14.31 4.99
CA VAL A 11 0.68 13.05 4.27
C VAL A 11 1.30 13.09 2.87
N ARG A 12 1.05 14.16 2.11
CA ARG A 12 1.59 14.34 0.75
C ARG A 12 3.12 14.41 0.73
N ASN A 13 3.70 15.15 1.67
CA ASN A 13 5.16 15.24 1.80
C ASN A 13 5.79 13.89 2.13
N ASN A 14 5.14 13.06 2.95
CA ASN A 14 5.60 11.71 3.21
C ASN A 14 5.48 10.80 1.97
N GLU A 15 4.43 10.95 1.16
CA GLU A 15 4.26 10.18 -0.09
C GLU A 15 5.35 10.52 -1.12
N VAL A 16 5.65 11.81 -1.32
CA VAL A 16 6.74 12.24 -2.21
C VAL A 16 8.08 11.70 -1.72
N LYS A 17 8.36 11.79 -0.41
CA LYS A 17 9.58 11.21 0.17
C LYS A 17 9.63 9.69 0.01
N ALA A 18 8.49 9.01 0.18
CA ALA A 18 8.41 7.57 0.02
C ALA A 18 8.70 7.14 -1.42
N LEU A 19 8.17 7.85 -2.42
CA LEU A 19 8.50 7.63 -3.83
C LEU A 19 10.02 7.72 -4.09
N LEU A 20 10.66 8.80 -3.64
CA LEU A 20 12.11 8.98 -3.78
C LEU A 20 12.91 7.88 -3.06
N LEU A 21 12.40 7.37 -1.93
CA LEU A 21 13.04 6.28 -1.21
C LEU A 21 12.87 4.94 -1.94
N ILE A 22 11.71 4.68 -2.54
CA ILE A 22 11.47 3.49 -3.39
C ILE A 22 12.44 3.49 -4.57
N ASP A 23 12.59 4.62 -5.26
CA ASP A 23 13.50 4.74 -6.42
C ASP A 23 14.98 4.53 -6.03
N LYS A 24 15.34 4.89 -4.79
CA LYS A 24 16.67 4.63 -4.21
C LYS A 24 16.82 3.24 -3.59
N ASN A 25 15.87 2.34 -3.81
CA ASN A 25 15.80 1.00 -3.22
C ASN A 25 15.85 0.98 -1.68
N ARG A 26 15.39 2.05 -1.02
CA ARG A 26 15.29 2.18 0.45
C ARG A 26 13.86 1.90 0.91
N VAL A 27 13.36 0.72 0.54
CA VAL A 27 11.96 0.32 0.62
C VAL A 27 11.43 0.31 2.06
N GLU A 28 12.23 -0.10 3.04
CA GLU A 28 11.84 -0.15 4.46
C GLU A 28 11.61 1.24 5.04
N ASN A 29 12.38 2.23 4.58
CA ASN A 29 12.22 3.62 5.02
C ASN A 29 10.96 4.24 4.38
N ALA A 30 10.68 3.92 3.12
CA ALA A 30 9.45 4.31 2.46
C ALA A 30 8.23 3.73 3.19
N GLU A 31 8.27 2.44 3.51
CA GLU A 31 7.22 1.74 4.26
C GLU A 31 6.94 2.44 5.60
N LYS A 32 7.98 2.72 6.39
CA LYS A 32 7.85 3.41 7.68
C LYS A 32 7.16 4.77 7.56
N LEU A 33 7.43 5.54 6.51
CA LEU A 33 6.78 6.84 6.27
C LEU A 33 5.29 6.66 5.95
N LEU A 34 4.95 5.73 5.07
CA LEU A 34 3.57 5.49 4.65
C LEU A 34 2.73 4.89 5.79
N LEU A 35 3.31 4.02 6.63
CA LEU A 35 2.64 3.53 7.84
C LEU A 35 2.35 4.67 8.84
N ARG A 36 3.17 5.73 8.90
CA ARG A 36 2.85 6.92 9.71
C ARG A 36 1.65 7.67 9.14
N ASN A 37 1.47 7.74 7.82
CA ASN A 37 0.26 8.31 7.22
C ASN A 37 -0.98 7.50 7.60
N LEU A 38 -0.91 6.16 7.58
CA LEU A 38 -2.04 5.34 8.00
C LEU A 38 -2.44 5.56 9.47
N ARG A 39 -1.46 5.80 10.35
CA ARG A 39 -1.73 6.11 11.78
C ARG A 39 -2.47 7.43 11.99
N THR A 40 -2.41 8.36 11.04
CA THR A 40 -3.20 9.60 11.09
C THR A 40 -4.60 9.44 10.52
N GLY A 41 -5.00 8.22 10.13
CA GLY A 41 -6.32 7.95 9.55
C GLY A 41 -6.50 8.49 8.13
N THR A 42 -5.43 8.60 7.35
CA THR A 42 -5.53 9.10 5.97
C THR A 42 -6.40 8.18 5.09
N ASP A 43 -7.16 8.78 4.18
CA ASP A 43 -7.87 8.14 3.09
C ASP A 43 -7.11 8.26 1.75
N SER A 44 -5.87 8.75 1.78
CA SER A 44 -5.07 9.00 0.58
C SER A 44 -4.82 7.72 -0.20
N VAL A 45 -5.38 7.66 -1.41
CA VAL A 45 -5.22 6.54 -2.34
C VAL A 45 -3.74 6.28 -2.63
N LEU A 46 -2.93 7.33 -2.80
CA LEU A 46 -1.51 7.20 -3.12
C LEU A 46 -0.74 6.50 -1.98
N THR A 47 -1.05 6.80 -0.72
CA THR A 47 -0.43 6.10 0.42
C THR A 47 -0.68 4.58 0.35
N TYR A 48 -1.91 4.16 0.03
CA TYR A 48 -2.25 2.75 -0.10
C TYR A 48 -1.58 2.11 -1.33
N ASP A 49 -1.59 2.78 -2.48
CA ASP A 49 -0.97 2.28 -3.72
C ASP A 49 0.54 2.07 -3.55
N LEU A 50 1.23 2.98 -2.87
CA LEU A 50 2.66 2.85 -2.59
C LEU A 50 2.95 1.68 -1.63
N LEU A 51 2.14 1.49 -0.60
CA LEU A 51 2.28 0.32 0.29
C LEU A 51 2.01 -0.99 -0.45
N ILE A 52 1.01 -1.03 -1.34
CA ILE A 52 0.74 -2.18 -2.20
C ILE A 52 1.95 -2.50 -3.07
N ARG A 53 2.56 -1.49 -3.71
CA ARG A 53 3.78 -1.66 -4.52
C ARG A 53 4.93 -2.22 -3.69
N ILE A 54 5.16 -1.67 -2.50
CA ILE A 54 6.21 -2.13 -1.56
C ILE A 54 6.00 -3.59 -1.18
N TYR A 55 4.79 -3.95 -0.73
CA TYR A 55 4.52 -5.31 -0.25
C TYR A 55 4.55 -6.34 -1.39
N ASN A 56 4.13 -5.94 -2.59
CA ASN A 56 4.29 -6.77 -3.77
C ASN A 56 5.77 -7.02 -4.11
N GLN A 57 6.62 -5.97 -4.08
CA GLN A 57 8.06 -6.10 -4.31
C GLN A 57 8.74 -7.01 -3.28
N LYS A 58 8.35 -6.90 -2.00
CA LYS A 58 8.87 -7.72 -0.90
C LYS A 58 8.33 -9.16 -0.91
N LYS A 59 7.39 -9.49 -1.82
CA LYS A 59 6.60 -10.73 -1.80
C LYS A 59 5.92 -10.97 -0.44
N ASP A 60 5.58 -9.90 0.29
CA ASP A 60 4.86 -9.96 1.56
C ASP A 60 3.35 -9.96 1.31
N TYR A 61 2.82 -11.13 0.98
CA TYR A 61 1.41 -11.32 0.65
C TYR A 61 0.47 -10.99 1.82
N SER A 62 0.89 -11.23 3.05
CA SER A 62 0.07 -10.96 4.24
C SER A 62 -0.18 -9.47 4.39
N SER A 63 0.89 -8.67 4.34
CA SER A 63 0.80 -7.21 4.44
C SER A 63 0.11 -6.60 3.22
N LEU A 64 0.32 -7.16 2.03
CA LEU A 64 -0.36 -6.76 0.80
C LEU A 64 -1.89 -6.90 0.92
N VAL A 65 -2.38 -8.07 1.34
CA VAL A 65 -3.82 -8.33 1.51
C VAL A 65 -4.41 -7.46 2.62
N LYS A 66 -3.70 -7.27 3.73
CA LYS A 66 -4.12 -6.36 4.81
C LYS A 66 -4.27 -4.92 4.29
N THR A 67 -3.31 -4.44 3.50
CA THR A 67 -3.32 -3.09 2.92
C THR A 67 -4.49 -2.92 1.96
N LEU A 68 -4.73 -3.89 1.09
CA LEU A 68 -5.88 -3.89 0.17
C LEU A 68 -7.21 -3.85 0.93
N ASN A 69 -7.35 -4.67 1.99
CA ASN A 69 -8.55 -4.65 2.84
C ASN A 69 -8.77 -3.30 3.52
N SER A 70 -7.70 -2.64 3.96
CA SER A 70 -7.78 -1.29 4.53
C SER A 70 -8.19 -0.28 3.46
N GLY A 71 -7.57 -0.31 2.28
CA GLY A 71 -7.91 0.59 1.16
C GLY A 71 -9.37 0.46 0.70
N ILE A 72 -9.95 -0.74 0.74
CA ILE A 72 -11.38 -0.99 0.47
C ILE A 72 -12.30 -0.29 1.49
N ARG A 73 -11.87 -0.18 2.75
CA ARG A 73 -12.69 0.42 3.82
C ARG A 73 -12.61 1.93 3.82
N THR A 74 -11.41 2.47 3.65
CA THR A 74 -11.12 3.89 3.93
C THR A 74 -11.20 4.78 2.68
N THR A 75 -10.81 4.29 1.51
CA THR A 75 -10.68 5.14 0.32
C THR A 75 -11.97 5.19 -0.51
N GLY A 76 -12.05 6.19 -1.41
CA GLY A 76 -13.07 6.25 -2.47
C GLY A 76 -12.91 5.20 -3.59
N LYS A 77 -11.81 4.45 -3.64
CA LYS A 77 -11.47 3.51 -4.75
C LYS A 77 -11.80 2.04 -4.42
N LYS A 78 -12.89 1.82 -3.69
CA LYS A 78 -13.28 0.49 -3.15
C LYS A 78 -13.36 -0.61 -4.21
N VAL A 79 -13.99 -0.32 -5.36
CA VAL A 79 -14.17 -1.29 -6.46
C VAL A 79 -12.82 -1.70 -7.06
N PHE A 80 -11.91 -0.74 -7.24
CA PHE A 80 -10.56 -1.00 -7.74
C PHE A 80 -9.81 -1.94 -6.80
N TYR A 81 -9.73 -1.62 -5.51
CA TYR A 81 -9.01 -2.46 -4.55
C TYR A 81 -9.64 -3.85 -4.37
N ARG A 82 -10.98 -3.99 -4.49
CA ARG A 82 -11.63 -5.31 -4.51
C ARG A 82 -11.19 -6.14 -5.70
N LYS A 83 -11.13 -5.55 -6.90
CA LYS A 83 -10.65 -6.24 -8.11
C LYS A 83 -9.19 -6.63 -7.95
N LEU A 84 -8.33 -5.69 -7.55
CA LEU A 84 -6.90 -5.94 -7.35
C LEU A 84 -6.65 -7.05 -6.31
N LYS A 85 -7.39 -7.07 -5.20
CA LYS A 85 -7.32 -8.15 -4.21
C LYS A 85 -7.64 -9.52 -4.81
N LYS A 86 -8.68 -9.63 -5.63
CA LYS A 86 -9.01 -10.90 -6.30
C LYS A 86 -7.87 -11.34 -7.21
N THR A 87 -7.30 -10.42 -7.99
CA THR A 87 -6.15 -10.71 -8.85
C THR A 87 -4.95 -11.21 -8.05
N VAL A 88 -4.57 -10.51 -6.97
CA VAL A 88 -3.45 -10.91 -6.10
C VAL A 88 -3.64 -12.31 -5.51
N ILE A 89 -4.84 -12.62 -5.01
CA ILE A 89 -5.14 -13.94 -4.45
C ILE A 89 -5.05 -15.02 -5.51
N LEU A 90 -5.64 -14.80 -6.69
CA LEU A 90 -5.58 -15.76 -7.79
C LEU A 90 -4.13 -16.00 -8.25
N SER A 91 -3.34 -14.94 -8.43
CA SER A 91 -1.93 -15.07 -8.83
C SER A 91 -1.12 -15.86 -7.81
N LYS A 92 -1.34 -15.65 -6.50
CA LYS A 92 -0.65 -16.44 -5.48
C LYS A 92 -1.09 -17.91 -5.48
N LEU A 93 -2.38 -18.19 -5.66
CA LEU A 93 -2.88 -19.55 -5.78
C LEU A 93 -2.25 -20.30 -6.96
N PHE A 94 -2.14 -19.66 -8.12
CA PHE A 94 -1.47 -20.27 -9.28
C PHE A 94 0.00 -20.56 -9.00
N GLN A 95 0.73 -19.61 -8.41
CA GLN A 95 2.13 -19.83 -8.01
C GLN A 95 2.26 -21.02 -7.05
N ASP A 96 1.39 -21.11 -6.03
CA ASP A 96 1.44 -22.19 -5.05
C ASP A 96 1.15 -23.56 -5.69
N ILE A 97 0.28 -23.62 -6.69
CA ILE A 97 0.01 -24.85 -7.46
C ILE A 97 1.22 -25.23 -8.31
N GLU A 98 1.85 -24.27 -8.99
CA GLU A 98 3.06 -24.50 -9.79
C GLU A 98 4.23 -25.00 -8.91
N ASP A 99 4.43 -24.38 -7.75
CA ASP A 99 5.45 -24.75 -6.77
C ASP A 99 5.24 -26.17 -6.21
N LEU A 100 3.99 -26.66 -6.14
CA LEU A 100 3.67 -28.04 -5.74
C LEU A 100 3.90 -29.07 -6.85
N SER A 101 3.94 -28.62 -8.11
CA SER A 101 4.11 -29.48 -9.29
C SER A 101 5.57 -29.59 -9.77
N SER A 102 6.48 -28.84 -9.14
CA SER A 102 7.93 -28.80 -9.41
C SER A 102 8.69 -29.67 -8.42
#